data_AF-A0A918A028-F1
#
_entry.id   AF-A0A918A028-F1
#
_cell.length_a   1.000
_cell.length_b   1.000
_cell.length_c   1.000
_cell.angle_alpha   90.00
_cell.angle_beta   90.00
_cell.angle_gamma   90.00
#
_symmetry.space_group_name_H-M   'P 1'
#
loop_
_entity.id
_entity.type
_entity.pdbx_description
1 polymer ?
#
loop_
_entity_poly.entity_id
_entity_poly.type
_entity_poly.pdbx_seq_one_letter_code
_entity_poly.pdbx_strand_id
1 'polypeptide(L)'
;MCLPPGLRDGGPPATADRGAVIPSSAAGGGVEFRTDTIASFAEVMDAAANVVDQLKAATPRFDGGNLAPVAGIPMIGLVFVGRLNDVADTWADCAEILRGVLEKDGGKLFKVAENYRAANERTVTAIEKTDPWKTAS
;
A
#
# COMPACT_ATOMS: atom_id res chain seq x y z
N MET A 1 7.23 -38.61 22.52
CA MET A 1 5.88 -38.26 22.00
C MET A 1 6.08 -37.37 20.78
N CYS A 2 5.75 -37.87 19.59
CA CYS A 2 5.96 -37.16 18.33
C CYS A 2 4.67 -36.46 17.91
N LEU A 3 4.71 -35.14 17.66
CA LEU A 3 3.55 -34.40 17.15
C LEU A 3 3.13 -34.87 15.75
N PRO A 4 1.82 -34.86 15.43
CA PRO A 4 1.28 -35.29 14.14
C PRO A 4 1.71 -34.38 12.97
N PRO A 5 1.79 -34.92 11.73
CA PRO A 5 2.41 -34.25 10.57
C PRO A 5 1.74 -32.94 10.14
N GLY A 6 0.48 -32.70 10.50
CA GLY A 6 -0.28 -31.49 10.11
C GLY A 6 0.00 -30.24 10.96
N LEU A 7 0.84 -30.35 12.00
CA LEU A 7 1.12 -29.26 12.96
C LEU A 7 2.58 -28.78 12.90
N ARG A 8 3.34 -29.20 11.88
CA ARG A 8 4.79 -28.96 11.81
C ARG A 8 5.22 -27.75 11.00
N ASP A 9 4.35 -27.15 10.19
CA ASP A 9 4.70 -25.97 9.39
C ASP A 9 3.58 -24.93 9.43
N GLY A 10 3.51 -24.21 10.55
CA GLY A 10 2.82 -22.92 10.65
C GLY A 10 3.82 -21.79 10.42
N GLY A 11 4.51 -21.80 9.27
CA GLY A 11 5.23 -20.61 8.83
C GLY A 11 4.23 -19.46 8.64
N PRO A 12 4.62 -18.20 8.89
CA PRO A 12 3.76 -17.06 8.60
C PRO A 12 3.26 -17.17 7.15
N PRO A 13 1.99 -16.78 6.86
CA PRO A 13 1.45 -16.91 5.51
C PRO A 13 2.44 -16.26 4.55
N ALA A 14 2.85 -17.02 3.54
CA ALA A 14 3.71 -16.53 2.47
C ALA A 14 3.13 -15.20 2.00
N THR A 15 3.86 -14.12 2.28
CA THR A 15 3.62 -12.81 1.70
C THR A 15 3.54 -13.06 0.22
N ALA A 16 2.36 -12.84 -0.37
CA ALA A 16 2.20 -12.93 -1.80
C ALA A 16 3.32 -12.11 -2.43
N ASP A 17 4.12 -12.78 -3.25
CA ASP A 17 5.04 -12.17 -4.20
C ASP A 17 4.20 -11.36 -5.20
N ARG A 18 3.69 -10.21 -4.74
CA ARG A 18 3.34 -9.11 -5.62
C ARG A 18 4.54 -8.21 -5.58
N GLY A 19 5.38 -8.34 -6.59
CA GLY A 19 6.53 -7.48 -6.82
C GLY A 19 6.13 -6.01 -6.77
N ALA A 20 6.10 -5.44 -5.58
CA ALA A 20 6.30 -4.02 -5.40
C ALA A 20 7.78 -3.82 -5.68
N VAL A 21 8.09 -3.44 -6.93
CA VAL A 21 9.40 -2.93 -7.27
C VAL A 21 9.58 -1.68 -6.41
N ILE A 22 10.21 -1.83 -5.25
CA ILE A 22 10.76 -0.69 -4.54
C ILE A 22 11.92 -0.22 -5.43
N PRO A 23 11.88 0.99 -6.01
CA PRO A 23 12.97 1.45 -6.85
C PRO A 23 14.23 1.49 -5.98
N SER A 24 15.17 0.59 -6.29
CA SER A 24 16.48 0.55 -5.64
C SER A 24 17.19 1.85 -5.95
N SER A 25 17.34 2.70 -4.93
CA SER A 25 17.99 4.00 -5.04
C SER A 25 19.49 3.81 -5.24
N ALA A 26 19.91 3.64 -6.50
CA ALA A 26 21.31 3.79 -6.88
C ALA A 26 21.68 5.28 -6.76
N ALA A 27 22.63 5.58 -5.88
CA ALA A 27 23.18 6.91 -5.71
C ALA A 27 23.83 7.38 -7.03
N GLY A 28 23.19 8.33 -7.74
CA GLY A 28 23.77 8.90 -8.96
C GLY A 28 22.83 9.54 -10.00
N GLY A 29 21.51 9.66 -9.76
CA GLY A 29 20.59 10.23 -10.75
C GLY A 29 20.41 11.75 -10.66
N GLY A 30 20.28 12.41 -11.81
CA GLY A 30 19.92 13.83 -11.95
C GLY A 30 18.54 14.19 -11.36
N VAL A 31 18.13 15.46 -11.47
CA VAL A 31 16.85 15.95 -10.90
C VAL A 31 15.64 15.20 -11.47
N GLU A 32 15.65 14.88 -12.76
CA GLU A 32 14.60 14.10 -13.43
C GLU A 32 14.47 12.70 -12.83
N PHE A 33 15.57 11.95 -12.74
CA PHE A 33 15.60 10.61 -12.13
C PHE A 33 15.05 10.60 -10.70
N ARG A 34 15.40 11.60 -9.89
CA ARG A 34 14.88 11.73 -8.52
C ARG A 34 13.37 12.02 -8.50
N THR A 35 12.90 12.83 -9.43
CA THR A 35 11.47 13.19 -9.55
C THR A 35 10.65 11.97 -9.98
N ASP A 36 11.14 11.18 -10.93
CA ASP A 36 10.51 9.92 -11.37
C ASP A 36 10.51 8.87 -10.25
N THR A 37 11.57 8.83 -9.44
CA THR A 37 11.63 7.95 -8.25
C THR A 37 10.56 8.33 -7.23
N ILE A 38 10.32 9.64 -7.00
CA ILE A 38 9.26 10.09 -6.08
C ILE A 38 7.87 9.78 -6.65
N ALA A 39 7.66 9.98 -7.95
CA ALA A 39 6.40 9.68 -8.60
C ALA A 39 6.07 8.18 -8.54
N SER A 40 7.02 7.32 -8.88
CA SER A 40 6.84 5.86 -8.79
C SER A 40 6.59 5.38 -7.35
N PHE A 41 7.24 5.97 -6.36
CA PHE A 41 6.94 5.66 -4.96
C PHE A 41 5.52 6.08 -4.57
N ALA A 42 5.02 7.23 -5.04
CA ALA A 42 3.64 7.65 -4.83
C ALA A 42 2.62 6.68 -5.47
N GLU A 43 2.92 6.14 -6.66
CA GLU A 43 2.09 5.11 -7.30
C GLU A 43 2.04 3.81 -6.48
N VAL A 44 3.18 3.39 -5.90
CA VAL A 44 3.22 2.22 -5.00
C VAL A 44 2.36 2.46 -3.76
N MET A 45 2.34 3.67 -3.21
CA MET A 45 1.49 4.02 -2.07
C MET A 45 -0.01 3.94 -2.43
N ASP A 46 -0.40 4.42 -3.61
CA ASP A 46 -1.78 4.32 -4.09
C ASP A 46 -2.20 2.86 -4.34
N ALA A 47 -1.32 2.06 -4.96
CA ALA A 47 -1.53 0.62 -5.12
C ALA A 47 -1.67 -0.09 -3.77
N ALA A 48 -0.84 0.26 -2.78
CA ALA A 48 -0.93 -0.28 -1.44
C ALA A 48 -2.25 0.10 -0.75
N ALA A 49 -2.74 1.33 -0.93
CA ALA A 49 -4.05 1.73 -0.41
C ALA A 49 -5.18 0.86 -0.96
N ASN A 50 -5.16 0.58 -2.27
CA ASN A 50 -6.12 -0.33 -2.90
C ASN A 50 -6.05 -1.76 -2.35
N VAL A 51 -4.84 -2.26 -2.08
CA VAL A 51 -4.67 -3.58 -1.46
C VAL A 51 -5.22 -3.61 -0.04
N VAL A 52 -5.00 -2.57 0.76
CA VAL A 52 -5.54 -2.45 2.12
C VAL A 52 -7.08 -2.42 2.10
N ASP A 53 -7.67 -1.72 1.13
CA ASP A 53 -9.13 -1.70 0.94
C ASP A 53 -9.71 -3.08 0.60
N GLN A 54 -9.03 -3.83 -0.29
CA GLN A 54 -9.41 -5.20 -0.63
C GLN A 54 -9.30 -6.15 0.56
N LEU A 55 -8.22 -6.04 1.34
CA LEU A 55 -8.07 -6.81 2.57
C LEU A 55 -9.20 -6.49 3.56
N LYS A 56 -9.65 -5.23 3.59
CA LYS A 56 -10.76 -4.81 4.44
C LYS A 56 -12.09 -5.39 4.04
N ALA A 57 -12.36 -5.43 2.74
CA ALA A 57 -13.53 -6.12 2.23
C ALA A 57 -13.49 -7.63 2.48
N ALA A 58 -12.30 -8.23 2.56
CA ALA A 58 -12.12 -9.67 2.76
C ALA A 58 -12.15 -10.09 4.25
N THR A 59 -12.25 -9.15 5.19
CA THR A 59 -12.22 -9.48 6.62
C THR A 59 -13.43 -10.33 7.00
N PRO A 60 -13.21 -11.54 7.56
CA PRO A 60 -14.29 -12.46 7.85
C PRO A 60 -15.20 -11.89 8.94
N ARG A 61 -16.51 -11.93 8.69
CA ARG A 61 -17.56 -11.65 9.68
C ARG A 61 -18.40 -12.88 9.92
N PHE A 62 -18.70 -13.11 11.19
CA PHE A 62 -19.52 -14.22 11.62
C PHE A 62 -20.91 -13.70 11.97
N ASP A 63 -21.79 -13.62 10.97
CA ASP A 63 -23.20 -13.25 11.16
C ASP A 63 -24.09 -14.49 11.26
N GLY A 64 -25.13 -14.40 12.11
CA GLY A 64 -25.93 -15.50 12.66
C GLY A 64 -26.57 -16.50 11.68
N GLY A 65 -26.57 -16.23 10.37
CA GLY A 65 -26.97 -17.20 9.34
C GLY A 65 -25.93 -18.30 9.08
N ASN A 66 -24.64 -18.02 9.35
CA ASN A 66 -23.52 -18.96 9.19
C ASN A 66 -23.19 -19.73 10.48
N LEU A 67 -23.93 -19.45 11.55
CA LEU A 67 -23.74 -19.98 12.91
C LEU A 67 -24.97 -20.72 13.46
N ALA A 68 -26.13 -20.60 12.81
CA ALA A 68 -27.26 -21.52 13.01
C ALA A 68 -26.83 -22.93 12.56
N PRO A 69 -27.33 -24.02 13.16
CA PRO A 69 -26.57 -25.23 13.48
C PRO A 69 -26.20 -26.07 12.25
N VAL A 70 -25.21 -25.61 11.48
CA VAL A 70 -24.68 -26.34 10.31
C VAL A 70 -23.39 -27.09 10.66
N ALA A 71 -22.80 -26.90 11.86
CA ALA A 71 -21.49 -27.49 12.15
C ALA A 71 -21.21 -27.92 13.62
N GLY A 72 -22.22 -28.22 14.44
CA GLY A 72 -21.99 -28.81 15.78
C GLY A 72 -21.12 -27.95 16.72
N ILE A 73 -21.03 -26.64 16.48
CA ILE A 73 -20.23 -25.72 17.29
C ILE A 73 -20.91 -25.61 18.67
N PRO A 74 -20.25 -26.01 19.76
CA PRO A 74 -20.82 -25.92 21.10
C PRO A 74 -21.13 -24.45 21.44
N MET A 75 -22.15 -24.20 22.27
CA MET A 75 -22.55 -22.82 22.68
C MET A 75 -21.38 -21.97 23.22
N ILE A 76 -20.33 -22.60 23.76
CA ILE A 76 -19.09 -21.95 24.17
C ILE A 76 -18.36 -21.25 23.00
N GLY A 77 -18.50 -21.72 21.76
CA GLY A 77 -17.94 -21.06 20.58
C GLY A 77 -18.63 -19.72 20.27
N LEU A 78 -19.93 -19.58 20.58
CA LEU A 78 -20.69 -18.36 20.30
C LEU A 78 -20.24 -17.16 21.15
N VAL A 79 -19.73 -17.37 22.37
CA VAL A 79 -19.15 -16.27 23.17
C VAL A 79 -17.80 -15.76 22.62
N PHE A 80 -17.11 -16.55 21.79
CA PHE A 80 -15.91 -16.09 21.08
C PHE A 80 -16.21 -15.38 19.77
N VAL A 81 -17.36 -15.66 19.14
CA VAL A 81 -17.81 -14.99 17.90
C VAL A 81 -17.87 -13.48 18.07
N GLY A 82 -18.45 -12.99 19.17
CA GLY A 82 -18.50 -11.55 19.47
C GLY A 82 -17.11 -10.92 19.51
N ARG A 83 -16.17 -11.55 20.25
CA ARG A 83 -14.79 -11.07 20.32
C ARG A 83 -14.07 -11.12 18.97
N LEU A 84 -14.32 -12.13 18.15
CA LEU A 84 -13.73 -12.23 16.81
C LEU A 84 -14.28 -11.14 15.89
N ASN A 85 -15.58 -10.83 15.97
CA ASN A 85 -16.18 -9.73 15.24
C ASN A 85 -15.63 -8.37 15.73
N ASP A 86 -15.44 -8.17 17.05
CA ASP A 86 -14.82 -6.95 17.59
C ASP A 86 -13.38 -6.76 17.08
N VAL A 87 -12.60 -7.85 16.99
CA VAL A 87 -11.25 -7.83 16.41
C VAL A 87 -11.30 -7.53 14.91
N ALA A 88 -12.27 -8.10 14.19
CA ALA A 88 -12.48 -7.82 12.77
C ALA A 88 -12.86 -6.36 12.52
N ASP A 89 -13.70 -5.77 13.37
CA ASP A 89 -14.07 -4.35 13.33
C ASP A 89 -12.87 -3.46 13.62
N THR A 90 -12.11 -3.77 14.67
CA THR A 90 -10.86 -3.04 15.01
C THR A 90 -9.86 -3.10 13.86
N TRP A 91 -9.72 -4.26 13.23
CA TRP A 91 -8.86 -4.44 12.06
C TRP A 91 -9.37 -3.59 10.89
N ALA A 92 -10.68 -3.54 10.65
CA ALA A 92 -11.28 -2.79 9.55
C ALA A 92 -11.11 -1.28 9.72
N ASP A 93 -11.23 -0.78 10.95
CA ASP A 93 -10.97 0.61 11.31
C ASP A 93 -9.49 0.98 11.09
N CYS A 94 -8.58 0.13 11.56
CA CYS A 94 -7.14 0.31 11.32
C CYS A 94 -6.79 0.34 9.83
N ALA A 95 -7.39 -0.57 9.04
CA ALA A 95 -7.18 -0.64 7.60
C ALA A 95 -7.69 0.63 6.89
N GLU A 96 -8.83 1.18 7.31
CA GLU A 96 -9.35 2.43 6.78
C GLU A 96 -8.42 3.62 7.07
N ILE A 97 -7.90 3.72 8.29
CA ILE A 97 -6.91 4.74 8.65
C ILE A 97 -5.65 4.61 7.79
N LEU A 98 -5.11 3.39 7.66
CA LEU A 98 -3.91 3.14 6.87
C LEU A 98 -4.11 3.50 5.41
N ARG A 99 -5.24 3.10 4.82
CA ARG A 99 -5.63 3.46 3.45
C ARG A 99 -5.64 4.98 3.28
N GLY A 100 -6.29 5.72 4.19
CA GLY A 100 -6.37 7.17 4.13
C GLY A 100 -5.02 7.86 4.23
N VAL A 101 -4.09 7.33 5.02
CA VAL A 101 -2.70 7.84 5.10
C VAL A 101 -1.97 7.61 3.77
N LEU A 102 -2.05 6.39 3.22
CA LEU A 102 -1.38 6.04 1.97
C LEU A 102 -1.87 6.88 0.79
N GLU A 103 -3.19 7.03 0.61
CA GLU A 103 -3.77 7.86 -0.46
C GLU A 103 -3.35 9.34 -0.31
N LYS A 104 -3.46 9.87 0.91
CA LYS A 104 -3.18 11.29 1.17
C LYS A 104 -1.71 11.63 0.98
N ASP A 105 -0.81 10.80 1.50
CA ASP A 105 0.62 11.07 1.44
C ASP A 105 1.20 10.72 0.06
N GLY A 106 0.69 9.67 -0.59
CA GLY A 106 0.98 9.39 -2.00
C GLY A 106 0.60 10.58 -2.90
N GLY A 107 -0.61 11.12 -2.74
CA GLY A 107 -1.05 12.29 -3.50
C GLY A 107 -0.22 13.56 -3.24
N LYS A 108 0.33 13.75 -2.04
CA LYS A 108 1.27 14.86 -1.77
C LYS A 108 2.60 14.66 -2.48
N LEU A 109 3.15 13.44 -2.43
CA LEU A 109 4.42 13.12 -3.07
C LEU A 109 4.33 13.28 -4.59
N PHE A 110 3.23 12.87 -5.20
CA PHE A 110 2.96 13.09 -6.61
C PHE A 110 2.98 14.58 -6.97
N LYS A 111 2.27 15.43 -6.21
CA LYS A 111 2.27 16.89 -6.41
C LYS A 111 3.66 17.51 -6.24
N VAL A 112 4.44 17.02 -5.29
CA VAL A 112 5.83 17.47 -5.10
C VAL A 112 6.66 17.12 -6.33
N ALA A 113 6.54 15.90 -6.86
CA ALA A 113 7.23 15.49 -8.07
C ALA A 113 6.84 16.36 -9.27
N GLU A 114 5.55 16.61 -9.50
CA GLU A 114 5.08 17.50 -10.58
C GLU A 114 5.64 18.92 -10.45
N ASN A 115 5.68 19.47 -9.23
CA ASN A 115 6.25 20.79 -8.99
C ASN A 115 7.75 20.86 -9.31
N TYR A 116 8.52 19.83 -8.93
CA TYR A 116 9.95 19.76 -9.27
C TYR A 116 10.18 19.61 -10.78
N ARG A 117 9.36 18.81 -11.46
CA ARG A 117 9.41 18.69 -12.92
C ARG A 117 9.13 20.01 -13.62
N ALA A 118 8.05 20.70 -13.23
CA ALA A 118 7.71 22.00 -13.78
C ALA A 118 8.78 23.06 -13.49
N ALA A 119 9.41 23.02 -12.31
CA ALA A 119 10.52 23.90 -11.99
C ALA A 119 11.74 23.62 -12.88
N ASN A 120 12.08 22.35 -13.10
CA ASN A 120 13.18 21.93 -13.96
C ASN A 120 12.96 22.39 -15.42
N GLU A 121 11.77 22.17 -15.98
CA GLU A 121 11.41 22.60 -17.33
C GLU A 121 11.52 24.13 -17.49
N ARG A 122 11.07 24.91 -16.49
CA ARG A 122 11.21 26.37 -16.48
C ARG A 122 12.67 26.80 -16.47
N THR A 123 13.52 26.14 -15.69
CA THR A 123 14.95 26.47 -15.64
C THR A 123 15.65 26.14 -16.96
N VAL A 124 15.37 24.99 -17.58
CA VAL A 124 15.92 24.63 -18.89
C VAL A 124 15.51 25.66 -19.94
N THR A 125 14.22 26.00 -20.00
CA THR A 125 13.71 27.01 -20.94
C THR A 125 14.36 28.39 -20.73
N ALA A 126 14.61 28.78 -19.48
CA ALA A 126 15.28 30.04 -19.17
C ALA A 126 16.74 30.03 -19.64
N ILE A 127 17.47 28.92 -19.39
CA ILE A 127 18.85 28.75 -19.85
C ILE A 127 18.93 28.87 -21.37
N GLU A 128 18.07 28.17 -22.12
CA GLU A 128 18.06 28.22 -23.58
C GLU A 128 17.80 29.62 -24.14
N LYS A 129 16.94 30.40 -23.48
CA LYS A 129 16.68 31.80 -23.87
C LYS A 129 17.85 32.73 -23.59
N THR A 130 18.64 32.43 -22.56
CA THR A 130 19.80 33.24 -22.17
C THR A 130 21.10 32.79 -22.86
N ASP A 131 21.07 31.74 -23.67
CA ASP A 131 22.26 31.17 -24.30
C ASP A 131 22.69 32.03 -25.51
N PRO A 132 23.76 32.85 -25.39
CA PRO A 132 24.06 33.92 -26.35
C PRO A 132 24.50 33.38 -27.73
N TRP A 133 24.78 32.08 -27.83
CA TRP A 133 25.20 31.41 -29.05
C TRP A 133 24.03 30.83 -29.86
N LYS A 134 22.83 30.66 -29.28
CA LYS A 134 21.62 30.18 -29.99
C LYS A 134 20.82 31.30 -30.67
N THR A 135 20.97 32.55 -30.23
CA THR A 135 20.21 33.70 -30.76
C THR A 135 20.91 34.46 -31.89
N ALA A 136 22.09 34.02 -32.32
CA ALA A 136 22.96 34.74 -33.27
C ALA A 136 23.04 34.12 -34.68
N SER A 137 22.19 33.13 -34.99
CA SER A 137 22.08 32.46 -36.28
C SER A 137 20.68 32.61 -36.85
#